data_AF-A0A2V0QLV9-F1
#
_entry.id   AF-A0A2V0QLV9-F1
#
_cell.length_a   1.000
_cell.length_b   1.000
_cell.length_c   1.000
_cell.angle_alpha   90.00
_cell.angle_beta   90.00
_cell.angle_gamma   90.00
#
_symmetry.space_group_name_H-M   'P 1'
#
loop_
_entity.id
_entity.type
_entity.pdbx_description
1 polymer ?
#
loop_
_entity_poly.entity_id
_entity_poly.type
_entity_poly.pdbx_seq_one_letter_code
_entity_poly.pdbx_strand_id
1 'polypeptide(L)'
;MKLGAFLMATGHHVAAWRHPDVPADAGLDFKHYRHLAQVAEAAKFDTLFVADSVAAATGDIASRMARSDHFEPLTLLSALSAVTDHIGLIATATTTYNEPYHVARKFASLDHLSGGRAGWNLVTSDAAAEAQNFGRAEHVGHAERYSRAREFHQVVTGLWDSWTDDAFTRNKASGQYYDPAKVHVLDHVGEHFRVKGPLNVARSPQGQPVVVQAGSSEVGRDLVAQTAEVVFTAQTSLASAQAFYADIKGRLSAYGRDADSLKVMPGVFIVVAETEALAKQKFESFQDLIEPQVGVALLGRMLGNFDLSGYPLDGPLPELPLTQSV
;
A
#
# COMPACT_ATOMS: atom_id res chain seq x y z
N MET A 1 5.46 20.00 -3.59
CA MET A 1 5.39 18.93 -2.58
C MET A 1 4.15 18.11 -2.86
N LYS A 2 4.18 16.78 -2.65
CA LYS A 2 3.03 15.89 -2.77
C LYS A 2 2.67 15.34 -1.39
N LEU A 3 1.38 15.33 -1.05
CA LEU A 3 0.87 14.93 0.26
C LEU A 3 -0.06 13.73 0.13
N GLY A 4 0.30 12.62 0.78
CA GLY A 4 -0.54 11.43 0.89
C GLY A 4 -1.06 11.27 2.32
N ALA A 5 -2.36 11.02 2.46
CA ALA A 5 -2.97 10.68 3.74
C ALA A 5 -2.97 9.17 3.88
N PHE A 6 -2.09 8.64 4.72
CA PHE A 6 -2.12 7.22 5.09
C PHE A 6 -3.29 7.01 6.06
N LEU A 7 -4.35 6.36 5.59
CA LEU A 7 -5.56 6.12 6.35
C LEU A 7 -5.48 4.79 7.11
N MET A 8 -5.72 4.87 8.42
CA MET A 8 -6.00 3.73 9.29
C MET A 8 -7.19 4.09 10.17
N ALA A 9 -8.13 3.15 10.33
CA ALA A 9 -9.39 3.32 11.05
C ALA A 9 -9.31 4.20 12.30
N THR A 10 -8.47 3.81 13.25
CA THR A 10 -8.34 4.49 14.55
C THR A 10 -7.11 5.41 14.61
N GLY A 11 -6.30 5.46 13.56
CA GLY A 11 -5.00 6.13 13.52
C GLY A 11 -3.80 5.17 13.53
N HIS A 12 -2.60 5.74 13.34
CA HIS A 12 -1.35 4.97 13.24
C HIS A 12 -0.74 4.61 14.60
N HIS A 13 -0.98 5.43 15.62
CA HIS A 13 -0.54 5.13 16.97
C HIS A 13 -1.23 3.86 17.48
N VAL A 14 -0.46 2.92 18.05
CA VAL A 14 -0.98 1.58 18.41
C VAL A 14 -2.16 1.62 19.38
N ALA A 15 -2.17 2.63 20.25
CA ALA A 15 -3.21 2.84 21.24
C ALA A 15 -4.22 3.92 20.86
N ALA A 16 -4.21 4.39 19.60
CA ALA A 16 -5.08 5.50 19.19
C ALA A 16 -6.57 5.22 19.43
N TRP A 17 -6.99 3.96 19.28
CA TRP A 17 -8.36 3.50 19.55
C TRP A 17 -8.82 3.71 21.01
N ARG A 18 -7.89 3.86 21.96
CA ARG A 18 -8.19 4.15 23.37
C ARG A 18 -8.40 5.64 23.64
N HIS A 19 -8.07 6.51 22.69
CA HIS A 19 -8.21 7.94 22.87
C HIS A 19 -9.71 8.32 22.89
N PRO A 20 -10.19 9.15 23.84
CA PRO A 20 -11.62 9.46 24.00
C PRO A 20 -12.30 10.02 22.74
N ASP A 21 -11.54 10.73 21.92
CA ASP A 21 -12.04 11.34 20.67
C ASP A 21 -12.02 10.39 19.46
N VAL A 22 -11.50 9.16 19.61
CA VAL A 22 -11.39 8.17 18.53
C VAL A 22 -12.51 7.14 18.67
N PRO A 23 -13.37 6.95 17.65
CA PRO A 23 -14.37 5.90 17.67
C PRO A 23 -13.70 4.52 17.71
N ALA A 24 -13.99 3.72 18.73
CA ALA A 24 -13.38 2.41 18.89
C ALA A 24 -13.80 1.39 17.80
N ASP A 25 -14.97 1.60 17.18
CA ASP A 25 -15.54 0.78 16.11
C ASP A 25 -15.21 1.31 14.69
N ALA A 26 -14.28 2.26 14.57
CA ALA A 26 -13.92 2.87 13.29
C ALA A 26 -13.40 1.88 12.23
N GLY A 27 -13.01 0.66 12.62
CA GLY A 27 -12.51 -0.40 11.72
C GLY A 27 -13.42 -0.67 10.53
N LEU A 28 -14.73 -0.71 10.78
CA LEU A 28 -15.77 -1.03 9.80
C LEU A 28 -16.86 0.07 9.70
N ASP A 29 -16.56 1.30 10.13
CA ASP A 29 -17.48 2.43 9.95
C ASP A 29 -17.17 3.21 8.66
N PHE A 30 -17.97 2.98 7.62
CA PHE A 30 -17.83 3.73 6.36
C PHE A 30 -18.05 5.24 6.53
N LYS A 31 -18.91 5.68 7.47
CA LYS A 31 -19.15 7.12 7.68
C LYS A 31 -17.88 7.80 8.17
N HIS A 32 -17.11 7.12 9.01
CA HIS A 32 -15.80 7.58 9.48
C HIS A 32 -14.82 7.73 8.31
N TYR A 33 -14.63 6.69 7.49
CA TYR A 33 -13.74 6.77 6.32
C TYR A 33 -14.16 7.85 5.32
N ARG A 34 -15.47 7.99 5.06
CA ARG A 34 -15.99 9.08 4.20
C ARG A 34 -15.61 10.45 4.76
N HIS A 35 -15.77 10.66 6.07
CA HIS A 35 -15.40 11.91 6.71
C HIS A 35 -13.89 12.19 6.55
N LEU A 36 -13.03 11.21 6.83
CA LEU A 36 -11.58 11.35 6.68
C LEU A 36 -11.18 11.70 5.23
N ALA A 37 -11.78 11.01 4.26
CA ALA A 37 -11.54 11.25 2.83
C ALA A 37 -11.91 12.68 2.42
N GLN A 38 -13.08 13.17 2.84
CA GLN A 38 -13.56 14.52 2.54
C GLN A 38 -12.71 15.61 3.22
N VAL A 39 -12.25 15.36 4.46
CA VAL A 39 -11.33 16.28 5.15
C VAL A 39 -9.99 16.36 4.41
N ALA A 40 -9.40 15.22 4.03
CA ALA A 40 -8.14 15.18 3.29
C ALA A 40 -8.26 15.89 1.92
N GLU A 41 -9.36 15.65 1.19
CA GLU A 41 -9.62 16.28 -0.10
C GLU A 41 -9.83 17.79 0.03
N ALA A 42 -10.62 18.24 1.02
CA ALA A 42 -10.80 19.67 1.29
C ALA A 42 -9.47 20.36 1.64
N ALA A 43 -8.59 19.65 2.35
CA ALA A 43 -7.24 20.08 2.70
C ALA A 43 -6.21 19.94 1.56
N LYS A 44 -6.65 19.55 0.34
CA LYS A 44 -5.81 19.44 -0.87
C LYS A 44 -4.70 18.39 -0.79
N PHE A 45 -4.92 17.31 -0.04
CA PHE A 45 -4.07 16.13 -0.15
C PHE A 45 -4.19 15.54 -1.57
N ASP A 46 -3.07 15.08 -2.11
CA ASP A 46 -3.02 14.50 -3.45
C ASP A 46 -3.64 13.10 -3.48
N THR A 47 -3.52 12.33 -2.38
CA THR A 47 -3.95 10.93 -2.38
C THR A 47 -4.32 10.42 -0.99
N LEU A 48 -5.24 9.47 -0.96
CA LEU A 48 -5.48 8.56 0.16
C LEU A 48 -4.71 7.26 -0.07
N PHE A 49 -4.09 6.74 0.97
CA PHE A 49 -3.43 5.44 0.94
C PHE A 49 -4.02 4.52 2.00
N VAL A 50 -4.47 3.33 1.58
CA VAL A 50 -4.98 2.27 2.47
C VAL A 50 -4.04 1.06 2.36
N ALA A 51 -3.32 0.78 3.44
CA ALA A 51 -2.51 -0.42 3.60
C ALA A 51 -3.38 -1.66 3.82
N ASP A 52 -2.82 -2.84 3.59
CA ASP A 52 -3.53 -4.10 3.77
C ASP A 52 -2.61 -5.23 4.20
N SER A 53 -3.20 -6.19 4.90
CA SER A 53 -2.63 -7.49 5.25
C SER A 53 -3.73 -8.52 5.09
N VAL A 54 -3.47 -9.60 4.35
CA VAL A 54 -4.48 -10.64 4.11
C VAL A 54 -4.49 -11.72 5.20
N ALA A 55 -4.09 -11.33 6.41
CA ALA A 55 -4.20 -12.11 7.63
C ALA A 55 -4.57 -11.17 8.79
N ALA A 56 -5.59 -11.58 9.55
CA ALA A 56 -5.97 -10.89 10.77
C ALA A 56 -4.86 -11.02 11.83
N ALA A 57 -4.58 -9.92 12.53
CA ALA A 57 -3.73 -9.97 13.72
C ALA A 57 -4.50 -10.67 14.85
N THR A 58 -3.97 -11.78 15.36
CA THR A 58 -4.59 -12.58 16.43
C THR A 58 -3.65 -12.79 17.62
N GLY A 59 -4.20 -13.13 18.79
CA GLY A 59 -3.44 -13.35 20.03
C GLY A 59 -3.62 -12.23 21.04
N ASP A 60 -3.11 -12.42 22.26
CA ASP A 60 -3.34 -11.50 23.39
C ASP A 60 -2.86 -10.08 23.08
N ILE A 61 -1.65 -9.92 22.53
CA ILE A 61 -1.14 -8.59 22.14
C ILE A 61 -1.99 -7.97 21.03
N ALA A 62 -2.31 -8.73 19.99
CA ALA A 62 -3.09 -8.21 18.86
C ALA A 62 -4.49 -7.74 19.28
N SER A 63 -5.09 -8.41 20.28
CA SER A 63 -6.41 -8.04 20.83
C SER A 63 -6.46 -6.63 21.45
N ARG A 64 -5.31 -5.96 21.60
CA ARG A 64 -5.17 -4.63 22.22
C ARG A 64 -4.76 -3.53 21.23
N MET A 65 -4.66 -3.84 19.94
CA MET A 65 -4.10 -2.92 18.93
C MET A 65 -5.14 -2.35 17.93
N ALA A 66 -6.39 -2.83 17.95
CA ALA A 66 -7.44 -2.46 16.97
C ALA A 66 -6.94 -2.55 15.50
N ARG A 67 -6.26 -3.66 15.18
CA ARG A 67 -5.71 -3.98 13.84
C ARG A 67 -6.31 -5.25 13.21
N SER A 68 -7.28 -5.87 13.89
CA SER A 68 -7.77 -7.21 13.53
C SER A 68 -8.96 -7.17 12.57
N ASP A 69 -9.68 -6.05 12.50
CA ASP A 69 -10.85 -5.85 11.68
C ASP A 69 -10.77 -4.51 10.93
N HIS A 70 -10.83 -4.59 9.60
CA HIS A 70 -10.85 -3.42 8.72
C HIS A 70 -11.49 -3.79 7.39
N PHE A 71 -11.88 -2.78 6.60
CA PHE A 71 -12.31 -3.01 5.22
C PHE A 71 -11.18 -3.54 4.35
N GLU A 72 -11.55 -4.29 3.32
CA GLU A 72 -10.66 -4.59 2.20
C GLU A 72 -10.46 -3.30 1.36
N PRO A 73 -9.23 -2.94 0.94
CA PRO A 73 -8.96 -1.62 0.37
C PRO A 73 -9.71 -1.29 -0.93
N LEU A 74 -9.81 -2.22 -1.89
CA LEU A 74 -10.41 -1.92 -3.19
C LEU A 74 -11.93 -1.68 -3.06
N THR A 75 -12.60 -2.45 -2.21
CA THR A 75 -14.04 -2.26 -1.91
C THR A 75 -14.28 -0.95 -1.19
N LEU A 76 -13.46 -0.60 -0.19
CA LEU A 76 -13.53 0.70 0.49
C LEU A 76 -13.29 1.87 -0.47
N LEU A 77 -12.19 1.84 -1.23
CA LEU A 77 -11.84 2.92 -2.15
C LEU A 77 -12.84 3.06 -3.31
N SER A 78 -13.49 1.96 -3.73
CA SER A 78 -14.59 2.02 -4.70
C SER A 78 -15.82 2.73 -4.14
N ALA A 79 -16.09 2.62 -2.83
CA ALA A 79 -17.16 3.39 -2.19
C ALA A 79 -16.76 4.87 -2.00
N LEU A 80 -15.48 5.13 -1.66
CA LEU A 80 -14.96 6.50 -1.49
C LEU A 80 -14.85 7.26 -2.82
N SER A 81 -14.63 6.58 -3.95
CA SER A 81 -14.58 7.21 -5.27
C SER A 81 -15.89 7.90 -5.65
N ALA A 82 -17.03 7.42 -5.14
CA ALA A 82 -18.35 8.01 -5.39
C ALA A 82 -18.67 9.23 -4.52
N VAL A 83 -17.83 9.55 -3.52
CA VAL A 83 -18.06 10.63 -2.55
C VAL A 83 -16.88 11.60 -2.43
N THR A 84 -15.94 11.52 -3.39
CA THR A 84 -14.77 12.39 -3.57
C THR A 84 -14.56 12.65 -5.06
N ASP A 85 -13.98 13.79 -5.42
CA ASP A 85 -13.92 14.26 -6.81
C ASP A 85 -12.49 14.31 -7.40
N HIS A 86 -11.48 14.51 -6.56
CA HIS A 86 -10.12 14.87 -6.98
C HIS A 86 -9.03 14.04 -6.32
N ILE A 87 -9.22 13.62 -5.07
CA ILE A 87 -8.16 12.94 -4.31
C ILE A 87 -7.84 11.56 -4.92
N GLY A 88 -6.55 11.24 -5.06
CA GLY A 88 -6.08 9.92 -5.50
C GLY A 88 -6.49 8.80 -4.52
N LEU A 89 -6.63 7.58 -5.04
CA LEU A 89 -7.13 6.42 -4.30
C LEU A 89 -6.15 5.25 -4.44
N ILE A 90 -5.16 5.19 -3.54
CA ILE A 90 -4.14 4.14 -3.55
C ILE A 90 -4.54 2.98 -2.63
N ALA A 91 -4.82 1.82 -3.24
CA ALA A 91 -5.09 0.57 -2.52
C ALA A 91 -3.86 -0.34 -2.54
N THR A 92 -3.58 -0.97 -1.40
CA THR A 92 -2.65 -2.09 -1.34
C THR A 92 -3.30 -3.35 -1.89
N ALA A 93 -2.58 -4.06 -2.76
CA ALA A 93 -2.95 -5.41 -3.16
C ALA A 93 -1.68 -6.25 -3.37
N THR A 94 -1.63 -7.39 -2.68
CA THR A 94 -0.47 -8.30 -2.75
C THR A 94 -0.42 -9.03 -4.09
N THR A 95 0.77 -9.12 -4.67
CA THR A 95 1.01 -9.98 -5.82
C THR A 95 0.93 -11.44 -5.38
N THR A 96 1.51 -11.82 -4.24
CA THR A 96 1.73 -13.20 -3.78
C THR A 96 0.47 -14.06 -3.72
N TYR A 97 -0.64 -13.49 -3.26
CA TYR A 97 -1.89 -14.21 -2.99
C TYR A 97 -3.04 -13.84 -3.94
N ASN A 98 -2.74 -13.13 -5.03
CA ASN A 98 -3.70 -12.82 -6.08
C ASN A 98 -3.30 -13.46 -7.41
N GLU A 99 -4.27 -13.49 -8.33
CA GLU A 99 -4.04 -13.68 -9.75
C GLU A 99 -3.97 -12.32 -10.47
N PRO A 100 -3.04 -12.13 -11.43
CA PRO A 100 -2.84 -10.84 -12.09
C PRO A 100 -4.06 -10.39 -12.89
N TYR A 101 -4.81 -11.31 -13.50
CA TYR A 101 -6.04 -10.96 -14.23
C TYR A 101 -7.10 -10.36 -13.29
N HIS A 102 -7.20 -10.85 -12.04
CA HIS A 102 -8.12 -10.27 -11.06
C HIS A 102 -7.70 -8.87 -10.62
N VAL A 103 -6.41 -8.66 -10.35
CA VAL A 103 -5.88 -7.35 -9.95
C VAL A 103 -6.05 -6.34 -11.08
N ALA A 104 -5.69 -6.70 -12.32
CA ALA A 104 -5.85 -5.83 -13.48
C ALA A 104 -7.30 -5.36 -13.65
N ARG A 105 -8.29 -6.27 -13.52
CA ARG A 105 -9.71 -5.93 -13.60
C ARG A 105 -10.17 -5.00 -12.48
N LYS A 106 -9.81 -5.30 -11.23
CA LYS A 106 -10.27 -4.54 -10.06
C LYS A 106 -9.74 -3.10 -10.11
N PHE A 107 -8.46 -2.92 -10.40
CA PHE A 107 -7.86 -1.58 -10.48
C PHE A 107 -8.34 -0.80 -11.71
N ALA A 108 -8.46 -1.41 -12.89
CA ALA A 108 -9.06 -0.74 -14.05
C ALA A 108 -10.50 -0.30 -13.76
N SER A 109 -11.27 -1.13 -13.04
CA SER A 109 -12.64 -0.79 -12.64
C SER A 109 -12.67 0.38 -11.65
N LEU A 110 -11.83 0.37 -10.61
CA LEU A 110 -11.68 1.50 -9.68
C LEU A 110 -11.28 2.76 -10.43
N ASP A 111 -10.42 2.64 -11.43
CA ASP A 111 -9.95 3.77 -12.21
C ASP A 111 -11.04 4.38 -13.08
N HIS A 112 -11.88 3.57 -13.72
CA HIS A 112 -13.09 4.05 -14.41
C HIS A 112 -14.11 4.67 -13.43
N LEU A 113 -14.35 4.03 -12.29
CA LEU A 113 -15.27 4.54 -11.25
C LEU A 113 -14.83 5.90 -10.70
N SER A 114 -13.52 6.07 -10.53
CA SER A 114 -12.94 7.28 -9.95
C SER A 114 -12.59 8.36 -10.98
N GLY A 115 -12.67 8.07 -12.28
CA GLY A 115 -12.31 9.02 -13.33
C GLY A 115 -10.79 9.21 -13.49
N GLY A 116 -10.01 8.14 -13.30
CA GLY A 116 -8.56 8.17 -13.47
C GLY A 116 -7.79 8.53 -12.20
N ARG A 117 -8.26 8.10 -11.02
CA ARG A 117 -7.63 8.42 -9.72
C ARG A 117 -7.09 7.20 -8.98
N ALA A 118 -7.13 6.00 -9.58
CA ALA A 118 -6.69 4.78 -8.90
C ALA A 118 -5.16 4.70 -8.83
N GLY A 119 -4.66 4.14 -7.73
CA GLY A 119 -3.27 3.70 -7.60
C GLY A 119 -3.17 2.34 -6.95
N TRP A 120 -2.22 1.53 -7.39
CA TRP A 120 -1.95 0.22 -6.84
C TRP A 120 -0.64 0.24 -6.06
N ASN A 121 -0.74 0.11 -4.73
CA ASN A 121 0.41 -0.24 -3.91
C ASN A 121 0.71 -1.74 -4.06
N LEU A 122 1.68 -2.04 -4.91
CA LEU A 122 2.17 -3.38 -5.19
C LEU A 122 3.03 -3.84 -4.01
N VAL A 123 2.54 -4.86 -3.31
CA VAL A 123 3.27 -5.50 -2.22
C VAL A 123 3.50 -6.98 -2.51
N THR A 124 4.55 -7.53 -1.90
CA THR A 124 4.90 -8.95 -2.00
C THR A 124 4.39 -9.77 -0.83
N SER A 125 3.66 -9.17 0.12
CA SER A 125 3.37 -9.77 1.43
C SER A 125 4.63 -10.02 2.29
N ASP A 126 4.45 -10.04 3.60
CA ASP A 126 5.52 -10.24 4.60
C ASP A 126 5.11 -11.12 5.79
N ALA A 127 3.81 -11.35 6.02
CA ALA A 127 3.31 -12.04 7.19
C ALA A 127 3.13 -13.52 6.89
N ALA A 128 3.83 -14.38 7.65
CA ALA A 128 3.77 -15.82 7.45
C ALA A 128 2.35 -16.40 7.56
N ALA A 129 1.51 -15.81 8.42
CA ALA A 129 0.11 -16.20 8.61
C ALA A 129 -0.76 -16.04 7.36
N GLU A 130 -0.38 -15.18 6.40
CA GLU A 130 -1.12 -15.00 5.15
C GLU A 130 -1.19 -16.31 4.36
N ALA A 131 -0.12 -17.12 4.34
CA ALA A 131 -0.05 -18.34 3.53
C ALA A 131 -1.21 -19.31 3.77
N GLN A 132 -1.57 -19.48 5.05
CA GLN A 132 -2.55 -20.46 5.49
C GLN A 132 -3.99 -20.08 5.08
N ASN A 133 -4.24 -18.80 4.78
CA ASN A 133 -5.53 -18.33 4.25
C ASN A 133 -5.69 -18.59 2.74
N PHE A 134 -4.60 -18.90 2.03
CA PHE A 134 -4.59 -19.10 0.56
C PHE A 134 -4.15 -20.52 0.18
N GLY A 135 -4.43 -21.49 1.04
CA GLY A 135 -4.19 -22.91 0.76
C GLY A 135 -2.72 -23.30 0.70
N ARG A 136 -1.82 -22.51 1.30
CA ARG A 136 -0.39 -22.80 1.39
C ARG A 136 0.02 -23.09 2.83
N ALA A 137 0.88 -24.08 3.03
CA ALA A 137 1.42 -24.38 4.35
C ALA A 137 2.41 -23.30 4.82
N GLU A 138 3.21 -22.78 3.90
CA GLU A 138 4.32 -21.87 4.19
C GLU A 138 4.28 -20.63 3.29
N HIS A 139 4.91 -19.56 3.79
CA HIS A 139 5.07 -18.32 3.06
C HIS A 139 6.07 -18.50 1.91
N VAL A 140 5.78 -17.90 0.76
CA VAL A 140 6.64 -17.97 -0.43
C VAL A 140 8.01 -17.36 -0.11
N GLY A 141 9.11 -17.97 -0.55
CA GLY A 141 10.46 -17.52 -0.25
C GLY A 141 10.75 -16.11 -0.78
N HIS A 142 11.58 -15.32 -0.08
CA HIS A 142 11.78 -13.89 -0.38
C HIS A 142 12.16 -13.62 -1.85
N ALA A 143 13.16 -14.34 -2.38
CA ALA A 143 13.59 -14.18 -3.77
C ALA A 143 12.48 -14.52 -4.78
N GLU A 144 11.73 -15.60 -4.54
CA GLU A 144 10.62 -16.02 -5.39
C GLU A 144 9.49 -14.98 -5.38
N ARG A 145 9.18 -14.37 -4.22
CA ARG A 145 8.16 -13.32 -4.14
C ARG A 145 8.48 -12.13 -5.04
N TYR A 146 9.73 -11.69 -5.09
CA TYR A 146 10.14 -10.57 -5.95
C TYR A 146 10.22 -10.94 -7.43
N SER A 147 10.70 -12.16 -7.76
CA SER A 147 10.68 -12.66 -9.14
C SER A 147 9.23 -12.73 -9.66
N ARG A 148 8.34 -13.34 -8.87
CA ARG A 148 6.91 -13.43 -9.17
C ARG A 148 6.25 -12.06 -9.27
N ALA A 149 6.59 -11.11 -8.39
CA ALA A 149 6.03 -9.75 -8.41
C ALA A 149 6.43 -8.97 -9.67
N ARG A 150 7.66 -9.14 -10.16
CA ARG A 150 8.13 -8.55 -11.42
C ARG A 150 7.30 -9.06 -12.59
N GLU A 151 7.11 -10.37 -12.70
CA GLU A 151 6.26 -10.96 -13.76
C GLU A 151 4.79 -10.55 -13.60
N PHE A 152 4.28 -10.50 -12.36
CA PHE A 152 2.91 -10.07 -12.06
C PHE A 152 2.65 -8.65 -12.57
N HIS A 153 3.57 -7.72 -12.30
CA HIS A 153 3.50 -6.35 -12.81
C HIS A 153 3.44 -6.30 -14.33
N GLN A 154 4.30 -7.08 -15.02
CA GLN A 154 4.30 -7.17 -16.49
C GLN A 154 2.95 -7.65 -17.03
N VAL A 155 2.37 -8.68 -16.42
CA VAL A 155 1.05 -9.19 -16.82
C VAL A 155 -0.04 -8.15 -16.58
N VAL A 156 -0.07 -7.49 -15.43
CA VAL A 156 -1.09 -6.49 -15.10
C VAL A 156 -1.04 -5.29 -16.04
N THR A 157 0.15 -4.71 -16.22
CA THR A 157 0.34 -3.54 -17.10
C THR A 157 0.08 -3.88 -18.56
N GLY A 158 0.52 -5.06 -19.02
CA GLY A 158 0.17 -5.57 -20.36
C GLY A 158 -1.33 -5.79 -20.56
N LEU A 159 -2.05 -6.25 -19.53
CA LEU A 159 -3.51 -6.36 -19.57
C LEU A 159 -4.20 -4.99 -19.66
N TRP A 160 -3.70 -3.97 -18.96
CA TRP A 160 -4.27 -2.61 -19.05
C TRP A 160 -4.16 -1.98 -20.44
N ASP A 161 -3.19 -2.42 -21.25
CA ASP A 161 -3.03 -2.01 -22.66
C ASP A 161 -3.70 -2.98 -23.67
N SER A 162 -4.58 -3.88 -23.22
CA SER A 162 -5.33 -4.79 -24.11
C SER A 162 -6.24 -4.06 -25.11
N TRP A 163 -6.64 -2.83 -24.82
CA TRP A 163 -7.50 -2.00 -25.69
C TRP A 163 -6.83 -0.65 -25.91
N THR A 164 -6.83 -0.12 -27.14
CA THR A 164 -6.39 1.26 -27.36
C THR A 164 -7.45 2.25 -26.86
N ASP A 165 -7.07 3.52 -26.68
CA ASP A 165 -7.93 4.59 -26.11
C ASP A 165 -9.27 4.74 -26.83
N ASP A 166 -9.27 4.54 -28.15
CA ASP A 166 -10.41 4.76 -29.04
C ASP A 166 -10.97 3.44 -29.62
N ALA A 167 -10.71 2.31 -28.94
CA ALA A 167 -11.18 1.00 -29.38
C ALA A 167 -12.71 0.87 -29.39
N PHE A 168 -13.43 1.53 -28.46
CA PHE A 168 -14.89 1.41 -28.31
C PHE A 168 -15.63 2.53 -29.05
N THR A 169 -15.82 2.37 -30.36
CA THR A 169 -16.52 3.35 -31.22
C THR A 169 -18.01 3.49 -30.91
N ARG A 170 -18.66 2.44 -30.38
CA ARG A 170 -20.08 2.41 -29.98
C ARG A 170 -21.03 2.99 -31.04
N ASN A 171 -20.74 2.72 -32.31
CA ASN A 171 -21.48 3.28 -33.44
C ASN A 171 -22.85 2.59 -33.59
N LYS A 172 -23.91 3.29 -33.16
CA LYS A 172 -25.29 2.80 -33.26
C LYS A 172 -25.80 2.67 -34.70
N ALA A 173 -25.29 3.47 -35.63
CA ALA A 173 -25.72 3.44 -37.02
C ALA A 173 -25.16 2.23 -37.78
N SER A 174 -23.88 1.88 -37.56
CA SER A 174 -23.26 0.69 -38.15
C SER A 174 -23.46 -0.59 -37.32
N GLY A 175 -23.87 -0.46 -36.05
CA GLY A 175 -23.96 -1.58 -35.10
C GLY A 175 -22.60 -2.02 -34.53
N GLN A 176 -21.50 -1.34 -34.87
CA GLN A 176 -20.16 -1.69 -34.42
C GLN A 176 -19.88 -1.11 -33.04
N TYR A 177 -19.71 -1.97 -32.03
CA TYR A 177 -19.45 -1.54 -30.66
C TYR A 177 -17.97 -1.19 -30.41
N TYR A 178 -17.04 -1.92 -31.05
CA TYR A 178 -15.60 -1.68 -30.96
C TYR A 178 -14.91 -1.97 -32.31
N ASP A 179 -13.70 -1.45 -32.48
CA ASP A 179 -12.82 -1.72 -33.60
C ASP A 179 -11.97 -2.98 -33.33
N PRO A 180 -12.14 -4.06 -34.10
CA PRO A 180 -11.37 -5.30 -33.90
C PRO A 180 -9.87 -5.15 -34.16
N ALA A 181 -9.41 -4.10 -34.83
CA ALA A 181 -7.98 -3.82 -34.99
C ALA A 181 -7.35 -3.19 -33.74
N LYS A 182 -8.16 -2.76 -32.77
CA LYS A 182 -7.77 -2.00 -31.58
C LYS A 182 -7.85 -2.80 -30.27
N VAL A 183 -7.96 -4.12 -30.39
CA VAL A 183 -7.84 -5.06 -29.29
C VAL A 183 -6.59 -5.90 -29.47
N HIS A 184 -5.81 -6.01 -28.41
CA HIS A 184 -4.56 -6.76 -28.36
C HIS A 184 -4.69 -7.86 -27.30
N VAL A 185 -4.39 -9.09 -27.71
CA VAL A 185 -4.28 -10.23 -26.80
C VAL A 185 -2.88 -10.18 -26.19
N LEU A 186 -2.78 -10.38 -24.87
CA LEU A 186 -1.50 -10.33 -24.17
C LEU A 186 -0.64 -11.56 -24.47
N ASP A 187 -1.26 -12.75 -24.51
CA ASP A 187 -0.63 -14.05 -24.77
C ASP A 187 0.66 -14.30 -23.95
N HIS A 188 0.67 -13.85 -22.69
CA HIS A 188 1.83 -13.99 -21.80
C HIS A 188 2.04 -15.44 -21.38
N VAL A 189 3.27 -15.92 -21.54
CA VAL A 189 3.74 -17.23 -21.06
C VAL A 189 5.09 -17.03 -20.38
N GLY A 190 5.09 -16.92 -19.06
CA GLY A 190 6.29 -16.74 -18.25
C GLY A 190 6.55 -17.91 -17.30
N GLU A 191 7.42 -17.67 -16.32
CA GLU A 191 7.82 -18.65 -15.31
C GLU A 191 6.68 -18.89 -14.31
N HIS A 192 6.05 -17.80 -13.86
CA HIS A 192 5.01 -17.81 -12.83
C HIS A 192 3.60 -17.83 -13.39
N PHE A 193 3.36 -17.22 -14.56
CA PHE A 193 2.02 -17.01 -15.10
C PHE A 193 1.87 -17.38 -16.56
N ARG A 194 0.66 -17.83 -16.91
CA ARG A 194 0.20 -18.01 -18.29
C ARG A 194 -1.14 -17.31 -18.45
N VAL A 195 -1.16 -16.14 -19.09
CA VAL A 195 -2.33 -15.27 -19.16
C VAL A 195 -2.56 -14.79 -20.58
N LYS A 196 -3.66 -15.26 -21.17
CA LYS A 196 -4.04 -14.95 -22.56
C LYS A 196 -4.48 -13.49 -22.74
N GLY A 197 -5.43 -13.01 -21.93
CA GLY A 197 -6.15 -11.78 -22.23
C GLY A 197 -7.13 -11.93 -23.41
N PRO A 198 -7.67 -10.83 -23.96
CA PRO A 198 -7.50 -9.45 -23.50
C PRO A 198 -8.16 -9.21 -22.14
N LEU A 199 -7.86 -8.07 -21.50
CA LEU A 199 -8.62 -7.61 -20.35
C LEU A 199 -10.08 -7.32 -20.76
N ASN A 200 -11.04 -7.57 -19.88
CA ASN A 200 -12.46 -7.31 -20.14
C ASN A 200 -12.94 -5.95 -19.58
N VAL A 201 -12.01 -5.02 -19.39
CA VAL A 201 -12.25 -3.63 -19.00
C VAL A 201 -11.52 -2.74 -20.01
N ALA A 202 -12.16 -1.66 -20.46
CA ALA A 202 -11.53 -0.72 -21.38
C ALA A 202 -10.29 -0.06 -20.75
N ARG A 203 -9.39 0.49 -21.58
CA ARG A 203 -8.23 1.24 -21.09
C ARG A 203 -8.67 2.33 -20.13
N SER A 204 -7.89 2.53 -19.08
CA SER A 204 -8.31 3.36 -17.95
C SER A 204 -8.20 4.84 -18.28
N PRO A 205 -8.96 5.75 -17.64
CA PRO A 205 -8.96 7.18 -18.00
C PRO A 205 -7.59 7.88 -17.92
N GLN A 206 -6.70 7.43 -17.03
CA GLN A 206 -5.31 7.90 -16.94
C GLN A 206 -4.32 7.00 -17.70
N GLY A 207 -4.80 6.18 -18.63
CA GLY A 207 -4.04 5.11 -19.29
C GLY A 207 -3.95 3.88 -18.40
N GLN A 208 -3.16 3.97 -17.33
CA GLN A 208 -2.96 2.90 -16.35
C GLN A 208 -3.03 3.46 -14.93
N PRO A 209 -3.59 2.70 -13.95
CA PRO A 209 -3.49 3.05 -12.54
C PRO A 209 -2.04 3.24 -12.08
N VAL A 210 -1.82 4.25 -11.23
CA VAL A 210 -0.47 4.59 -10.74
C VAL A 210 0.14 3.45 -9.94
N VAL A 211 1.38 3.05 -10.23
CA VAL A 211 2.06 1.99 -9.48
C VAL A 211 2.85 2.58 -8.32
N VAL A 212 2.50 2.12 -7.12
CA VAL A 212 3.09 2.55 -5.84
C VAL A 212 3.77 1.35 -5.18
N GLN A 213 4.88 1.57 -4.48
CA GLN A 213 5.58 0.52 -3.74
C GLN A 213 6.20 1.04 -2.44
N ALA A 214 6.60 0.11 -1.56
CA ALA A 214 7.28 0.41 -0.30
C ALA A 214 8.50 -0.50 -0.02
N GLY A 215 9.08 -1.10 -1.07
CA GLY A 215 10.22 -2.02 -0.95
C GLY A 215 11.49 -1.31 -0.46
N SER A 216 12.08 -1.80 0.64
CA SER A 216 13.29 -1.22 1.25
C SER A 216 14.54 -2.11 1.17
N SER A 217 14.39 -3.42 0.89
CA SER A 217 15.52 -4.33 0.66
C SER A 217 16.19 -4.07 -0.69
N GLU A 218 17.41 -4.57 -0.89
CA GLU A 218 18.13 -4.42 -2.18
C GLU A 218 17.28 -4.85 -3.39
N VAL A 219 16.68 -6.04 -3.32
CA VAL A 219 15.80 -6.57 -4.38
C VAL A 219 14.50 -5.75 -4.49
N GLY A 220 13.98 -5.26 -3.36
CA GLY A 220 12.80 -4.39 -3.36
C GLY A 220 13.07 -3.03 -4.00
N ARG A 221 14.23 -2.43 -3.74
CA ARG A 221 14.65 -1.17 -4.36
C ARG A 221 14.87 -1.31 -5.85
N ASP A 222 15.40 -2.45 -6.29
CA ASP A 222 15.51 -2.78 -7.71
C ASP A 222 14.13 -2.87 -8.39
N LEU A 223 13.16 -3.56 -7.77
CA LEU A 223 11.79 -3.63 -8.29
C LEU A 223 11.12 -2.24 -8.32
N VAL A 224 11.30 -1.42 -7.29
CA VAL A 224 10.83 -0.02 -7.24
C VAL A 224 11.39 0.77 -8.42
N ALA A 225 12.71 0.72 -8.62
CA ALA A 225 13.37 1.44 -9.70
C ALA A 225 12.85 1.00 -11.08
N GLN A 226 12.55 -0.29 -11.24
CA GLN A 226 12.02 -0.83 -12.48
C GLN A 226 10.56 -0.41 -12.75
N THR A 227 9.70 -0.36 -11.74
CA THR A 227 8.24 -0.42 -11.95
C THR A 227 7.41 0.68 -11.27
N ALA A 228 7.88 1.27 -10.18
CA ALA A 228 7.07 2.19 -9.39
C ALA A 228 7.12 3.62 -9.91
N GLU A 229 6.02 4.35 -9.83
CA GLU A 229 5.92 5.80 -10.06
C GLU A 229 5.91 6.58 -8.74
N VAL A 230 5.55 5.92 -7.64
CA VAL A 230 5.67 6.44 -6.27
C VAL A 230 6.30 5.38 -5.37
N VAL A 231 7.26 5.79 -4.54
CA VAL A 231 7.79 4.95 -3.46
C VAL A 231 7.52 5.59 -2.10
N PHE A 232 6.83 4.86 -1.22
CA PHE A 232 6.72 5.19 0.19
C PHE A 232 7.96 4.67 0.94
N THR A 233 8.49 5.46 1.87
CA THR A 233 9.69 5.09 2.63
C THR A 233 9.62 5.59 4.07
N ALA A 234 10.24 4.88 5.01
CA ALA A 234 10.19 5.16 6.44
C ALA A 234 11.59 5.37 7.02
N GLN A 235 12.32 6.32 6.45
CA GLN A 235 13.67 6.66 6.89
C GLN A 235 13.61 7.50 8.17
N THR A 236 14.32 7.09 9.21
CA THR A 236 14.25 7.70 10.55
C THR A 236 15.20 8.89 10.74
N SER A 237 16.03 9.20 9.75
CA SER A 237 16.95 10.35 9.78
C SER A 237 17.03 11.03 8.42
N LEU A 238 17.38 12.32 8.39
CA LEU A 238 17.58 13.06 7.14
C LEU A 238 18.70 12.43 6.30
N ALA A 239 19.80 12.01 6.93
CA ALA A 239 20.93 11.40 6.23
C ALA A 239 20.54 10.08 5.56
N SER A 240 19.81 9.19 6.26
CA SER A 240 19.34 7.94 5.66
C SER A 240 18.28 8.18 4.57
N ALA A 241 17.44 9.21 4.73
CA ALA A 241 16.49 9.64 3.69
C ALA A 241 17.19 10.12 2.42
N GLN A 242 18.24 10.94 2.55
CA GLN A 242 19.04 11.42 1.42
C GLN A 242 19.78 10.27 0.72
N ALA A 243 20.36 9.34 1.50
CA ALA A 243 21.02 8.15 0.96
C ALA A 243 20.04 7.26 0.18
N PHE A 244 18.88 6.96 0.76
CA PHE A 244 17.83 6.18 0.08
C PHE A 244 17.34 6.87 -1.20
N TYR A 245 17.13 8.19 -1.16
CA TYR A 245 16.75 8.97 -2.32
C TYR A 245 17.79 8.88 -3.44
N ALA A 246 19.07 9.08 -3.13
CA ALA A 246 20.15 9.02 -4.09
C ALA A 246 20.30 7.62 -4.71
N ASP A 247 20.22 6.58 -3.89
CA ASP A 247 20.27 5.17 -4.31
C ASP A 247 19.13 4.84 -5.30
N ILE A 248 17.88 5.07 -4.90
CA ILE A 248 16.72 4.76 -5.74
C ILE A 248 16.72 5.56 -7.04
N LYS A 249 17.06 6.86 -6.99
CA LYS A 249 17.14 7.69 -8.20
C LYS A 249 18.27 7.23 -9.14
N GLY A 250 19.41 6.83 -8.58
CA GLY A 250 20.55 6.32 -9.35
C GLY A 250 20.25 5.04 -10.12
N ARG A 251 19.33 4.20 -9.62
CA ARG A 251 18.92 2.94 -10.26
C ARG A 251 18.04 3.13 -11.49
N LEU A 252 17.35 4.25 -11.63
CA LEU A 252 16.33 4.47 -12.68
C LEU A 252 16.89 4.38 -14.10
N SER A 253 18.12 4.88 -14.30
CA SER A 253 18.76 4.92 -15.63
C SER A 253 19.03 3.52 -16.19
N ALA A 254 19.30 2.53 -15.34
CA ALA A 254 19.47 1.13 -15.74
C ALA A 254 18.19 0.55 -16.39
N TYR A 255 17.03 1.16 -16.10
CA TYR A 255 15.73 0.80 -16.64
C TYR A 255 15.24 1.79 -17.70
N GLY A 256 16.09 2.70 -18.18
CA GLY A 256 15.74 3.71 -19.17
C GLY A 256 14.73 4.74 -18.66
N ARG A 257 14.62 4.92 -17.34
CA ARG A 257 13.66 5.83 -16.71
C ARG A 257 14.31 7.14 -16.30
N ASP A 258 13.56 8.22 -16.44
CA ASP A 258 13.97 9.55 -16.01
C ASP A 258 13.86 9.71 -14.48
N ALA A 259 14.71 10.55 -13.89
CA ALA A 259 14.68 10.80 -12.46
C ALA A 259 13.31 11.30 -11.98
N ASP A 260 12.60 12.12 -12.76
CA ASP A 260 11.31 12.69 -12.37
C ASP A 260 10.13 11.71 -12.48
N SER A 261 10.32 10.55 -13.11
CA SER A 261 9.28 9.52 -13.27
C SER A 261 8.95 8.76 -11.99
N LEU A 262 9.72 8.97 -10.91
CA LEU A 262 9.49 8.34 -9.60
C LEU A 262 9.41 9.41 -8.51
N LYS A 263 8.30 9.49 -7.78
CA LYS A 263 8.16 10.33 -6.59
C LYS A 263 8.57 9.53 -5.35
N VAL A 264 9.45 10.10 -4.53
CA VAL A 264 9.85 9.52 -3.24
C VAL A 264 9.07 10.25 -2.16
N MET A 265 8.28 9.51 -1.38
CA MET A 265 7.36 10.07 -0.38
C MET A 265 7.65 9.45 1.00
N PRO A 266 8.49 10.10 1.82
CA PRO A 266 8.76 9.65 3.18
C PRO A 266 7.51 9.77 4.07
N GLY A 267 7.28 8.75 4.90
CA GLY A 267 6.27 8.79 5.95
C GLY A 267 6.69 9.73 7.08
N VAL A 268 5.76 10.55 7.55
CA VAL A 268 5.97 11.47 8.67
C VAL A 268 4.81 11.37 9.66
N PHE A 269 5.13 11.37 10.95
CA PHE A 269 4.15 11.50 12.02
C PHE A 269 4.26 12.91 12.59
N ILE A 270 3.18 13.69 12.49
CA ILE A 270 3.18 15.11 12.80
C ILE A 270 2.17 15.37 13.92
N VAL A 271 2.66 15.95 15.02
CA VAL A 271 1.82 16.49 16.11
C VAL A 271 1.95 18.00 16.09
N VAL A 272 0.83 18.68 15.88
CA VAL A 272 0.76 20.15 15.85
C VAL A 272 -0.13 20.70 16.95
N ALA A 273 0.26 21.87 17.47
CA ALA A 273 -0.49 22.71 18.39
C ALA A 273 0.00 24.16 18.27
N GLU A 274 -0.63 25.09 18.98
CA GLU A 274 -0.28 26.52 18.98
C GLU A 274 1.10 26.80 19.57
N THR A 275 1.59 25.93 20.45
CA THR A 275 2.94 26.00 21.03
C THR A 275 3.60 24.63 21.08
N GLU A 276 4.92 24.60 21.13
CA GLU A 276 5.69 23.35 21.29
C GLU A 276 5.31 22.60 22.57
N ALA A 277 5.07 23.32 23.67
CA ALA A 277 4.65 22.71 24.94
C ALA A 277 3.31 21.98 24.80
N LEU A 278 2.33 22.59 24.13
CA LEU A 278 1.04 21.96 23.85
C LEU A 278 1.16 20.77 22.89
N ALA A 279 2.06 20.85 21.89
CA ALA A 279 2.31 19.75 20.97
C ALA A 279 2.94 18.55 21.69
N LYS A 280 3.90 18.79 22.60
CA LYS A 280 4.48 17.74 23.46
C LYS A 280 3.43 17.14 24.39
N GLN A 281 2.61 17.97 25.03
CA GLN A 281 1.53 17.47 25.88
C GLN A 281 0.54 16.59 25.10
N LYS A 282 0.16 16.99 23.88
CA LYS A 282 -0.68 16.19 22.99
C LYS A 282 0.00 14.89 22.56
N PHE A 283 1.32 14.89 22.36
CA PHE A 283 2.06 13.68 22.06
C PHE A 283 2.05 12.71 23.25
N GLU A 284 2.43 13.20 24.45
CA GLU A 284 2.49 12.39 25.67
C GLU A 284 1.12 11.79 26.03
N SER A 285 0.01 12.50 25.79
CA SER A 285 -1.32 11.94 26.06
C SER A 285 -1.66 10.69 25.23
N PHE A 286 -1.04 10.49 24.06
CA PHE A 286 -1.14 9.21 23.33
C PHE A 286 -0.19 8.15 23.90
N GLN A 287 1.00 8.54 24.34
CA GLN A 287 1.98 7.64 24.94
C GLN A 287 1.43 6.99 26.23
N ASP A 288 0.69 7.75 27.04
CA ASP A 288 0.02 7.27 28.27
C ASP A 288 -1.03 6.18 27.98
N LEU A 289 -1.52 6.06 26.74
CA LEU A 289 -2.46 5.03 26.32
C LEU A 289 -1.77 3.71 25.92
N ILE A 290 -0.44 3.64 25.88
CA ILE A 290 0.26 2.42 25.51
C ILE A 290 0.24 1.45 26.71
N GLU A 291 -0.33 0.25 26.52
CA GLU A 291 -0.13 -0.82 27.48
C GLU A 291 1.32 -1.34 27.39
N PRO A 292 2.06 -1.48 28.50
CA PRO A 292 3.47 -1.85 28.47
C PRO A 292 3.76 -3.11 27.65
N GLN A 293 2.93 -4.16 27.79
CA GLN A 293 3.07 -5.40 27.03
C GLN A 293 2.95 -5.21 25.50
N VAL A 294 2.11 -4.26 25.06
CA VAL A 294 1.97 -3.91 23.63
C VAL A 294 3.22 -3.17 23.15
N GLY A 295 3.74 -2.23 23.96
CA GLY A 295 4.98 -1.52 23.67
C GLY A 295 6.19 -2.46 23.58
N VAL A 296 6.33 -3.39 24.52
CA VAL A 296 7.37 -4.43 24.54
C VAL A 296 7.30 -5.32 23.30
N ALA A 297 6.10 -5.79 22.94
CA ALA A 297 5.92 -6.63 21.76
C ALA A 297 6.25 -5.89 20.45
N LEU A 298 5.87 -4.61 20.33
CA LEU A 298 6.23 -3.77 19.19
C LEU A 298 7.75 -3.60 19.07
N LEU A 299 8.43 -3.29 20.19
CA LEU A 299 9.88 -3.15 20.21
C LEU A 299 10.57 -4.47 19.83
N GLY A 300 10.09 -5.59 20.36
CA GLY A 300 10.59 -6.92 20.02
C GLY A 300 10.50 -7.22 18.52
N ARG A 301 9.37 -6.86 17.89
CA ARG A 301 9.21 -6.96 16.43
C ARG A 301 10.22 -6.08 15.68
N MET A 302 10.42 -4.82 16.10
CA MET A 302 11.38 -3.91 15.48
C MET A 302 12.83 -4.39 15.60
N LEU A 303 13.13 -5.19 16.61
CA LEU A 303 14.46 -5.78 16.85
C LEU A 303 14.60 -7.19 16.24
N GLY A 304 13.80 -7.53 15.23
CA GLY A 304 13.89 -8.81 14.52
C GLY A 304 13.11 -9.94 15.18
N ASN A 305 11.96 -9.63 15.77
CA ASN A 305 11.12 -10.58 16.53
C ASN A 305 11.81 -11.16 17.76
N PHE A 306 12.64 -10.36 18.43
CA PHE A 306 13.26 -10.74 19.70
C PHE A 306 12.23 -10.63 20.83
N ASP A 307 12.10 -11.67 21.65
CA ASP A 307 11.17 -11.67 22.78
C ASP A 307 11.74 -10.87 23.96
N LEU A 308 11.09 -9.75 24.25
CA LEU A 308 11.44 -8.85 25.34
C LEU A 308 10.57 -9.05 26.60
N SER A 309 9.56 -9.94 26.60
CA SER A 309 8.56 -10.00 27.67
C SER A 309 9.13 -10.40 29.04
N GLY A 310 10.29 -11.06 29.06
CA GLY A 310 10.98 -11.46 30.29
C GLY A 310 11.93 -10.41 30.88
N TYR A 311 12.14 -9.28 30.21
CA TYR A 311 13.11 -8.25 30.63
C TYR A 311 12.45 -7.14 31.44
N PRO A 312 13.17 -6.52 32.40
CA PRO A 312 12.64 -5.40 33.19
C PRO A 312 12.39 -4.17 32.31
N LEU A 313 11.20 -3.58 32.40
CA LEU A 313 10.78 -2.43 31.57
C LEU A 313 11.70 -1.22 31.73
N ASP A 314 12.10 -0.91 32.97
CA ASP A 314 12.97 0.23 33.29
C ASP A 314 14.47 -0.14 33.29
N GLY A 315 14.81 -1.35 32.82
CA GLY A 315 16.19 -1.81 32.70
C GLY A 315 16.84 -1.38 31.39
N PRO A 316 18.16 -1.60 31.24
CA PRO A 316 18.83 -1.43 29.96
C PRO A 316 18.31 -2.44 28.92
N LEU A 317 18.37 -2.07 27.65
CA LEU A 317 18.12 -3.02 26.55
C LEU A 317 19.11 -4.20 26.68
N PRO A 318 18.65 -5.45 26.60
CA PRO A 318 19.54 -6.61 26.70
C PRO A 318 20.48 -6.69 25.50
N GLU A 319 21.54 -7.49 25.63
CA GLU A 319 22.37 -7.84 24.49
C GLU A 319 21.51 -8.55 23.43
N LEU A 320 21.39 -7.91 22.27
CA LEU A 320 20.61 -8.43 21.15
C LEU A 320 21.48 -9.37 20.30
N PRO A 321 20.91 -10.49 19.80
CA PRO A 321 21.60 -11.31 18.81
C PRO A 321 21.88 -10.49 17.55
N LEU A 322 23.00 -10.77 16.88
CA LEU A 322 23.30 -10.19 15.58
C LEU A 322 22.23 -10.65 14.57
N THR A 323 21.34 -9.75 14.17
CA THR A 323 20.32 -10.05 13.15
C THR A 323 20.86 -9.71 11.76
N GLN A 324 20.65 -10.59 10.78
CA GLN A 324 21.02 -10.37 9.37
C GLN A 324 19.97 -9.52 8.61
N SER A 325 19.34 -8.56 9.27
CA SER A 325 18.20 -7.84 8.70
C SER A 325 18.48 -6.35 8.66
N VAL A 326 19.17 -5.93 7.58
CA VAL A 326 19.17 -4.57 7.04
C VAL A 326 18.93 -4.64 5.54
#